data_AF-A0A2T4HJT3-F1
#
_entry.id   AF-A0A2T4HJT3-F1
#
_cell.length_a   1.000
_cell.length_b   1.000
_cell.length_c   1.000
_cell.angle_alpha   90.00
_cell.angle_beta   90.00
_cell.angle_gamma   90.00
#
_symmetry.space_group_name_H-M   'P 1'
#
loop_
_entity.id
_entity.type
_entity.pdbx_description
1 polymer ?
#
loop_
_entity_poly.entity_id
_entity_poly.type
_entity_poly.pdbx_seq_one_letter_code
_entity_poly.pdbx_strand_id
1 'polypeptide(L)' 'MELPAAEHRDIVVYAEVLGRETGQPVGGPAKLIAPMVERFAATDRAFAKARRKPQSPLDSKG' A
#
# COMPACT_ATOMS: atom_id res chain seq x y z
N MET A 1 5.16 -6.72 10.42
CA MET A 1 4.98 -7.58 9.23
C MET A 1 6.35 -8.03 8.82
N GLU A 2 6.54 -9.34 8.68
CA GLU A 2 7.81 -9.91 8.22
C GLU A 2 7.62 -10.43 6.79
N LEU A 3 8.57 -10.12 5.92
CA LEU A 3 8.65 -10.65 4.57
C LEU A 3 9.68 -11.79 4.56
N PRO A 4 9.47 -12.86 3.78
CA PRO A 4 10.51 -13.84 3.59
C PRO A 4 11.74 -13.16 2.94
N ALA A 5 12.92 -13.73 3.20
CA ALA A 5 14.19 -13.07 2.90
C ALA A 5 14.41 -12.81 1.40
N ALA A 6 13.80 -13.61 0.52
CA ALA A 6 13.86 -13.41 -0.92
C ALA A 6 13.08 -12.15 -1.33
N GLU A 7 11.83 -12.04 -0.89
CA GLU A 7 10.95 -10.91 -1.16
C GLU A 7 11.53 -9.61 -0.59
N HIS A 8 12.14 -9.64 0.59
CA HIS A 8 12.83 -8.47 1.12
C HIS A 8 13.97 -8.01 0.20
N ARG A 9 14.79 -8.94 -0.31
CA ARG A 9 15.89 -8.62 -1.24
C ARG A 9 15.37 -8.03 -2.54
N ASP A 10 14.31 -8.60 -3.11
CA ASP A 10 13.73 -8.12 -4.36
C ASP A 10 13.17 -6.69 -4.22
N ILE A 11 12.50 -6.39 -3.10
CA ILE A 11 11.97 -5.03 -2.85
C ILE A 11 13.10 -4.03 -2.60
N VAL A 12 14.21 -4.44 -1.97
CA VAL A 12 15.41 -3.58 -1.84
C VAL A 12 15.96 -3.22 -3.22
N VAL A 13 16.17 -4.22 -4.09
CA VAL A 13 16.66 -3.99 -5.46
C VAL A 13 15.71 -3.09 -6.23
N TYR A 14 14.40 -3.33 -6.13
CA TYR A 14 13.39 -2.50 -6.77
C TYR A 14 13.43 -1.05 -6.28
N ALA A 15 13.57 -0.82 -4.96
CA ALA A 15 13.68 0.51 -4.39
C ALA A 15 14.92 1.28 -4.88
N GLU A 16 16.05 0.58 -5.07
CA GLU A 16 17.27 1.16 -5.65
C GLU A 16 17.07 1.56 -7.11
N VAL A 17 16.47 0.69 -7.93
CA VAL A 17 16.17 0.97 -9.34
C VAL A 17 15.24 2.18 -9.44
N LEU A 18 14.13 2.17 -8.69
CA LEU A 18 13.16 3.26 -8.69
C LEU A 18 13.79 4.59 -8.26
N GLY A 19 14.68 4.56 -7.25
CA GLY A 19 15.35 5.78 -6.80
C GLY A 19 16.31 6.37 -7.84
N ARG A 20 16.95 5.52 -8.65
CA ARG A 20 17.77 5.96 -9.78
C ARG A 20 16.92 6.55 -10.90
N GLU A 21 15.81 5.90 -11.25
CA GLU A 21 14.90 6.36 -12.31
C GLU A 21 14.23 7.71 -11.98
N THR A 22 13.87 7.91 -10.71
CA THR A 22 13.18 9.13 -10.25
C THR A 22 14.12 10.23 -9.76
N GLY A 23 15.41 9.93 -9.58
CA GLY A 23 16.37 10.82 -8.93
C GLY A 23 16.09 11.06 -7.44
N GLN A 24 15.20 10.28 -6.82
CA GLN A 24 14.81 10.42 -5.42
C GLN A 24 15.13 9.15 -4.63
N PRO A 25 16.01 9.21 -3.61
CA PRO A 25 16.29 8.05 -2.77
C PRO A 25 15.04 7.55 -2.07
N VAL A 26 14.74 6.25 -2.24
CA VAL A 26 13.69 5.58 -1.47
C VAL A 26 14.29 5.15 -0.14
N GLY A 27 13.79 5.69 0.98
CA GLY A 27 14.36 5.50 2.32
C GLY A 27 14.21 4.10 2.94
N GLY A 28 14.08 3.05 2.12
CA GLY A 28 13.98 1.64 2.50
C GLY A 28 12.74 0.92 1.96
N PRO A 29 12.77 -0.42 1.80
CA PRO A 29 11.68 -1.22 1.22
C PRO A 29 10.35 -1.05 1.98
N ALA A 30 10.40 -0.95 3.32
CA ALA A 30 9.21 -0.73 4.14
C ALA A 30 8.49 0.59 3.84
N LYS A 31 9.22 1.65 3.47
CA LYS A 31 8.65 2.95 3.11
C LYS A 31 8.01 2.95 1.72
N LEU A 32 8.33 1.96 0.89
CA LEU A 32 7.80 1.81 -0.46
C LEU A 32 6.49 0.99 -0.48
N ILE A 33 6.42 -0.07 0.32
CA ILE A 33 5.29 -1.01 0.34
C ILE A 33 3.97 -0.31 0.68
N ALA A 34 3.95 0.48 1.75
CA ALA A 34 2.73 1.15 2.20
C ALA A 34 2.11 2.07 1.11
N PRO A 35 2.84 3.04 0.51
CA PRO A 35 2.28 3.86 -0.56
C PRO A 35 1.97 3.08 -1.84
N MET A 36 2.66 1.97 -2.13
CA MET A 36 2.29 1.09 -3.25
C MET A 36 0.93 0.41 -3.02
N VAL A 37 0.72 -0.15 -1.83
CA VAL A 37 -0.55 -0.79 -1.45
C VAL A 37 -1.69 0.22 -1.42
N GLU A 38 -1.43 1.43 -0.92
CA GLU A 38 -2.41 2.51 -0.92
C GLU A 38 -2.84 2.87 -2.35
N ARG A 39 -1.87 3.07 -3.26
CA ARG A 39 -2.15 3.36 -4.68
C ARG A 39 -2.89 2.21 -5.36
N PHE A 40 -2.49 0.97 -5.08
CA PHE A 40 -3.17 -0.22 -5.61
C PHE A 40 -4.63 -0.26 -5.16
N ALA A 41 -4.87 -0.15 -3.84
CA ALA A 41 -6.20 -0.15 -3.25
C ALA A 41 -7.07 1.01 -3.76
N ALA A 42 -6.48 2.17 -4.04
CA ALA A 42 -7.20 3.32 -4.61
C ALA A 42 -7.76 3.04 -6.02
N THR A 43 -7.14 2.13 -6.78
CA THR A 43 -7.61 1.73 -8.13
C THR A 43 -8.64 0.60 -8.10
N ASP A 44 -8.73 -0.14 -6.99
CA ASP A 44 -9.68 -1.23 -6.84
C ASP A 44 -11.10 -0.70 -6.57
N ARG A 45 -11.97 -0.80 -7.58
CA ARG A 45 -13.37 -0.36 -7.49
C ARG A 45 -14.20 -1.22 -6.52
N ALA A 46 -13.90 -2.52 -6.41
CA ALA A 46 -14.60 -3.40 -5.49
C ALA A 46 -14.26 -3.03 -4.05
N PHE A 47 -12.98 -2.77 -3.78
CA PHE A 47 -12.52 -2.24 -2.50
C PHE A 47 -13.14 -0.86 -2.18
N ALA A 48 -13.14 0.06 -3.15
CA ALA A 48 -13.78 1.37 -2.98
C ALA A 48 -15.28 1.24 -2.67
N LYS A 49 -16.00 0.34 -3.34
CA LYS A 49 -17.42 0.07 -3.08
C LYS A 49 -17.65 -0.54 -1.71
N ALA A 50 -16.80 -1.47 -1.28
CA ALA A 50 -16.86 -2.08 0.06
C ALA A 50 -16.64 -1.04 1.16
N ARG A 51 -15.67 -0.13 0.97
CA ARG A 51 -15.41 1.01 1.88
C ARG A 51 -16.54 2.03 1.93
N ARG A 52 -17.33 2.15 0.85
CA ARG A 52 -18.47 3.08 0.76
C ARG A 52 -19.75 2.57 1.38
N LYS A 53 -19.79 1.34 1.93
CA LYS A 53 -20.95 0.89 2.70
C LYS A 53 -21.21 1.90 3.81
N PRO A 54 -22.33 2.63 3.80
CA PRO A 54 -22.68 3.50 4.91
C PRO A 54 -22.80 2.61 6.14
N GLN A 55 -22.20 3.03 7.25
CA GLN A 55 -22.65 2.59 8.55
C GLN A 55 -24.15 2.91 8.59
N SER A 56 -24.99 1.89 8.52
CA SER A 56 -26.44 2.03 8.58
C SER A 56 -26.76 2.86 9.83
N PRO A 57 -27.48 3.99 9.75
CA PRO A 57 -27.80 4.83 10.91
C PRO A 57 -28.76 4.19 11.94
N LEU A 58 -28.96 2.87 11.88
CA LEU A 58 -29.99 2.16 12.65
C LEU A 58 -29.55 1.70 14.04
N ASP A 59 -28.29 1.93 14.44
CA ASP A 59 -27.81 1.58 15.80
C ASP A 59 -27.90 2.76 16.79
N SER A 60 -28.46 3.90 16.39
CA SER A 60 -28.65 5.08 17.26
C SER A 60 -30.10 5.25 17.69
N LYS A 61 -30.65 4.27 18.42
CA LYS A 61 -31.84 4.49 19.27
C LYS A 61 -31.84 3.51 20.44
N GLY A 62 -31.29 3.98 21.56
CA GLY A 62 -31.52 3.49 22.91
C GLY A 62 -31.99 4.66 23.77
#